data_AF-A0A890UUQ0-F1
#
_entry.id   AF-A0A890UUQ0-F1
#
_cell.length_a   1.000
_cell.length_b   1.000
_cell.length_c   1.000
_cell.angle_alpha   90.00
_cell.angle_beta   90.00
_cell.angle_gamma   90.00
#
_symmetry.space_group_name_H-M   'P 1'
#
loop_
_entity.id
_entity.type
_entity.pdbx_description
1 polymer ?
#
loop_
_entity_poly.entity_id
_entity_poly.type
_entity_poly.pdbx_seq_one_letter_code
_entity_poly.pdbx_strand_id
1 'polypeptide(L)'
;MASNTKQAFIYSLALLCLHAIFVNAAPDWVPPEVFDLVAEDKARCMSEHGTTQAQIDDVDKGNLVNEPSITCYMYCLLEAFSLVDDEANVDEDIMLGLLPD
;
A
#
# COMPACT_ATOMS: atom_id res chain seq x y z
N MET A 1 -35.51 -25.46 -17.80
CA MET A 1 -35.06 -24.05 -17.81
C MET A 1 -34.46 -23.54 -16.48
N ALA A 2 -34.18 -24.39 -15.47
CA ALA A 2 -33.62 -23.93 -14.18
C ALA A 2 -32.08 -24.03 -14.05
N SER A 3 -31.43 -24.84 -14.89
CA SER A 3 -29.98 -25.07 -14.83
C SER A 3 -29.17 -23.88 -15.38
N ASN A 4 -29.68 -23.22 -16.43
CA ASN A 4 -28.97 -22.12 -17.11
C ASN A 4 -28.90 -20.83 -16.26
N THR A 5 -29.93 -20.55 -15.46
CA THR A 5 -30.00 -19.35 -14.60
C THR A 5 -29.06 -19.47 -13.39
N LYS A 6 -28.92 -20.67 -12.81
CA LYS A 6 -27.95 -20.92 -11.72
C LYS A 6 -26.52 -20.83 -12.22
N GLN A 7 -26.24 -21.38 -13.41
CA GLN A 7 -24.94 -21.29 -14.04
C GLN A 7 -24.57 -19.83 -14.36
N ALA A 8 -25.50 -19.06 -14.91
CA ALA A 8 -25.31 -17.63 -15.17
C ALA A 8 -25.05 -16.84 -13.88
N PHE A 9 -25.77 -17.12 -12.79
CA PHE A 9 -25.55 -16.47 -11.50
C PHE A 9 -24.16 -16.80 -10.92
N ILE A 10 -23.72 -18.05 -11.01
CA ILE A 10 -22.38 -18.46 -10.56
C ILE A 10 -21.31 -17.74 -11.38
N TYR A 11 -21.46 -17.64 -12.70
CA TYR A 11 -20.50 -16.90 -13.53
C TYR A 11 -20.49 -15.40 -13.21
N SER A 12 -21.66 -14.78 -13.02
CA SER A 12 -21.73 -13.37 -12.61
C SER A 12 -21.09 -13.13 -11.25
N LEU A 13 -21.30 -14.02 -10.27
CA LEU A 13 -20.71 -13.92 -8.94
C LEU A 13 -19.20 -14.13 -8.99
N ALA A 14 -18.72 -15.12 -9.74
CA ALA A 14 -17.30 -15.36 -9.96
C ALA A 14 -16.62 -14.16 -10.66
N LEU A 15 -17.29 -13.57 -11.66
CA LEU A 15 -16.81 -12.38 -12.35
C LEU A 15 -16.71 -11.20 -11.38
N LEU A 16 -17.71 -11.01 -10.51
CA LEU A 16 -17.73 -9.92 -9.53
C LEU A 16 -16.64 -10.08 -8.46
N CYS A 17 -16.41 -11.31 -7.98
CA CYS A 17 -15.29 -11.62 -7.09
C CYS A 17 -13.93 -11.39 -7.78
N LEU A 18 -13.80 -11.76 -9.05
CA LEU A 18 -12.58 -11.56 -9.82
C LEU A 18 -12.24 -10.07 -9.96
N HIS A 19 -13.22 -9.23 -10.29
CA HIS A 19 -13.03 -7.77 -10.35
C HIS A 19 -12.63 -7.18 -8.99
N ALA A 20 -13.21 -7.65 -7.89
CA ALA A 20 -12.86 -7.17 -6.54
C ALA A 20 -11.41 -7.50 -6.13
N ILE A 21 -10.86 -8.61 -6.64
CA ILE A 21 -9.46 -9.02 -6.39
C ILE A 21 -8.50 -8.16 -7.22
N PHE A 22 -8.76 -7.99 -8.52
CA PHE A 22 -7.89 -7.19 -9.40
C PHE A 22 -7.83 -5.71 -9.01
N VAL A 23 -8.89 -5.15 -8.43
CA VAL A 23 -8.92 -3.73 -8.00
C VAL A 23 -8.16 -3.50 -6.68
N ASN A 24 -7.94 -4.53 -5.86
CA ASN A 24 -7.24 -4.42 -4.57
C ASN A 24 -5.79 -4.92 -4.59
N ALA A 25 -5.27 -5.30 -5.76
CA ALA A 25 -3.86 -5.67 -5.87
C ALA A 25 -2.98 -4.42 -5.67
N ALA A 26 -1.85 -4.59 -5.00
CA ALA A 26 -0.80 -3.58 -4.97
C ALA A 26 -0.38 -3.24 -6.42
N PRO A 27 0.16 -2.04 -6.66
CA PRO A 27 0.51 -1.63 -8.02
C PRO A 27 1.49 -2.62 -8.67
N ASP A 28 1.24 -2.98 -9.93
CA ASP A 28 2.05 -3.96 -10.68
C ASP A 28 3.52 -3.56 -10.85
N TRP A 29 3.87 -2.29 -10.59
CA TRP A 29 5.24 -1.78 -10.68
C TRP A 29 6.07 -2.00 -9.41
N VAL A 30 5.45 -2.34 -8.27
CA VAL A 30 6.16 -2.59 -7.01
C VAL A 30 6.68 -4.02 -6.99
N PRO A 31 8.01 -4.24 -6.95
CA PRO A 31 8.55 -5.59 -6.88
C PRO A 31 8.13 -6.29 -5.58
N PRO A 32 7.80 -7.60 -5.62
CA PRO A 32 7.32 -8.32 -4.45
C PRO A 32 8.36 -8.38 -3.32
N GLU A 33 9.65 -8.34 -3.63
CA GLU A 33 10.72 -8.30 -2.62
C GLU A 33 10.65 -7.06 -1.70
N VAL A 34 10.06 -5.95 -2.16
CA VAL A 34 9.96 -4.73 -1.35
C VAL A 34 9.12 -4.97 -0.11
N PHE A 35 8.06 -5.78 -0.18
CA PHE A 35 7.18 -6.05 0.96
C PHE A 35 7.92 -6.76 2.11
N ASP A 36 8.85 -7.66 1.78
CA ASP A 36 9.65 -8.36 2.79
C ASP A 36 10.71 -7.44 3.38
N LEU A 37 11.32 -6.57 2.56
CA LEU A 37 12.33 -5.60 3.00
C LEU A 37 11.76 -4.56 3.97
N VAL A 38 10.55 -4.06 3.72
CA VAL A 38 9.91 -3.01 4.54
C VAL A 38 9.16 -3.56 5.75
N ALA A 39 9.00 -4.89 5.89
CA ALA A 39 8.09 -5.48 6.87
C ALA A 39 8.46 -5.12 8.32
N GLU A 40 9.75 -5.15 8.66
CA GLU A 40 10.25 -4.80 9.99
C GLU A 40 10.02 -3.32 10.30
N ASP A 41 10.43 -2.43 9.40
CA ASP A 41 10.27 -0.99 9.58
C ASP A 41 8.80 -0.56 9.57
N LYS A 42 7.96 -1.20 8.76
CA LYS A 42 6.51 -1.00 8.78
C LYS A 42 5.96 -1.31 10.18
N ALA A 43 6.31 -2.45 10.76
CA ALA A 43 5.82 -2.83 12.09
C ALA A 43 6.32 -1.87 13.17
N ARG A 44 7.59 -1.45 13.09
CA ARG A 44 8.20 -0.48 14.00
C ARG A 44 7.51 0.89 13.91
N CYS A 45 7.43 1.48 12.71
CA CYS A 45 6.82 2.79 12.50
C CYS A 45 5.33 2.81 12.89
N MET A 46 4.58 1.73 12.63
CA MET A 46 3.19 1.62 13.08
C MET A 46 3.10 1.65 14.62
N SER A 47 3.99 0.92 15.30
CA SER A 47 4.04 0.86 16.75
C SER A 47 4.44 2.21 17.38
N GLU A 48 5.40 2.91 16.78
CA GLU A 48 5.93 4.19 17.30
C GLU A 48 4.91 5.34 17.16
N HIS A 49 4.16 5.37 16.07
CA HIS A 49 3.26 6.48 15.75
C HIS A 49 1.77 6.16 15.99
N GLY A 50 1.45 4.96 16.45
CA GLY A 50 0.07 4.53 16.71
C GLY A 50 -0.75 4.41 15.42
N THR A 51 -0.10 4.13 14.30
CA THR A 51 -0.73 3.99 12.99
C THR A 51 -1.51 2.69 12.91
N THR A 52 -2.74 2.78 12.40
CA THR A 52 -3.56 1.59 12.13
C THR A 52 -3.44 1.19 10.66
N GLN A 53 -3.63 -0.11 10.37
CA GLN A 53 -3.63 -0.60 8.99
C GLN A 53 -4.73 0.09 8.15
N ALA A 54 -5.87 0.45 8.75
CA ALA A 54 -6.94 1.18 8.08
C ALA A 54 -6.49 2.56 7.55
N GLN A 55 -5.63 3.28 8.29
CA GLN A 55 -5.08 4.56 7.83
C GLN A 55 -4.12 4.37 6.66
N ILE A 56 -3.30 3.32 6.68
CA ILE A 56 -2.41 2.96 5.57
C ILE A 56 -3.26 2.64 4.34
N ASP A 57 -4.26 1.77 4.50
CA ASP A 57 -5.17 1.39 3.40
C ASP A 57 -5.94 2.58 2.81
N ASP A 58 -6.23 3.61 3.61
CA ASP A 58 -6.90 4.83 3.13
C ASP A 58 -5.94 5.75 2.37
N VAL A 59 -4.69 5.90 2.84
CA VAL A 59 -3.63 6.63 2.14
C VAL A 59 -3.27 5.92 0.82
N ASP A 60 -3.19 4.60 0.80
CA ASP A 60 -2.93 3.80 -0.40
C ASP A 60 -4.02 4.01 -1.48
N LYS A 61 -5.25 4.35 -1.07
CA LYS A 61 -6.35 4.73 -1.97
C LYS A 61 -6.34 6.21 -2.36
N GLY A 62 -5.34 6.97 -1.93
CA GLY A 62 -5.19 8.40 -2.17
C GLY A 62 -5.91 9.31 -1.18
N ASN A 63 -6.43 8.79 -0.05
CA ASN A 63 -7.11 9.57 0.97
C ASN A 63 -6.15 9.91 2.12
N LEU A 64 -5.39 10.99 1.96
CA LEU A 64 -4.48 11.47 3.00
C LEU A 64 -5.13 12.59 3.84
N VAL A 65 -5.11 12.42 5.16
CA VAL A 65 -5.47 13.45 6.14
C VAL A 65 -4.22 13.87 6.91
N ASN A 66 -4.20 15.11 7.41
CA ASN A 66 -3.05 15.66 8.15
C ASN A 66 -3.05 15.24 9.63
N GLU A 67 -3.06 13.94 9.89
CA GLU A 67 -3.01 13.35 11.23
C GLU A 67 -1.60 12.83 11.54
N PRO A 68 -0.98 13.17 12.69
CA PRO A 68 0.39 12.77 13.01
C PRO A 68 0.62 11.25 12.97
N SER A 69 -0.40 10.45 13.32
CA SER A 69 -0.28 9.00 13.33
C SER A 69 -0.02 8.40 11.95
N ILE A 70 -0.46 9.05 10.86
CA ILE A 70 -0.19 8.57 9.50
C ILE A 70 0.93 9.36 8.81
N THR A 71 1.04 10.66 9.05
CA THR A 71 2.10 11.47 8.43
C THR A 71 3.48 11.19 9.03
N CYS A 72 3.59 10.98 10.35
CA CYS A 72 4.85 10.56 10.97
C CYS A 72 5.22 9.12 10.58
N TYR A 73 4.24 8.23 10.34
CA TYR A 73 4.50 6.91 9.79
C TYR A 73 5.14 6.96 8.41
N MET A 74 4.62 7.82 7.52
CA MET A 74 5.20 8.04 6.19
C MET A 74 6.63 8.56 6.29
N TYR A 75 6.87 9.56 7.16
CA TYR A 75 8.22 10.06 7.43
C TYR A 75 9.16 8.96 7.95
N CYS A 76 8.73 8.19 8.95
CA CYS A 76 9.52 7.12 9.56
C CYS A 76 9.93 6.05 8.54
N LEU A 77 9.03 5.68 7.63
CA LEU A 77 9.37 4.75 6.54
C LEU A 77 10.35 5.37 5.56
N LEU A 78 10.18 6.63 5.16
CA LEU A 78 11.11 7.29 4.23
C LEU A 78 12.51 7.42 4.84
N GLU A 79 12.59 7.79 6.12
CA GLU A 79 13.83 7.95 6.87
C GLU A 79 14.57 6.60 7.02
N ALA A 80 13.84 5.50 7.28
CA ALA A 80 14.43 4.16 7.40
C ALA A 80 15.20 3.71 6.14
N PHE A 81 14.78 4.19 4.97
CA PHE A 81 15.42 3.92 3.68
C PHE A 81 16.30 5.08 3.18
N SER A 82 16.61 6.05 4.05
CA SER A 82 17.43 7.23 3.73
C SER A 82 16.87 8.07 2.58
N LEU A 83 15.55 8.03 2.35
CA LEU A 83 14.88 8.84 1.33
C LEU A 83 14.65 10.27 1.80
N VAL A 84 14.70 10.50 3.11
CA VAL A 84 14.65 11.82 3.72
C VAL A 84 15.69 11.93 4.84
N ASP A 85 16.13 13.15 5.13
CA ASP A 85 16.94 13.49 6.30
C ASP A 85 16.09 13.84 7.54
N ASP A 86 16.75 14.22 8.64
CA ASP A 86 16.13 14.57 9.93
C ASP A 86 15.29 15.86 9.89
N GLU A 87 15.42 16.64 8.83
CA GLU A 87 14.62 17.85 8.56
C GLU A 87 13.54 17.60 7.49
N ALA A 88 13.34 16.34 7.07
CA ALA A 88 12.43 15.91 6.02
C ALA A 88 12.75 16.47 4.62
N ASN A 89 14.01 16.80 4.34
CA ASN A 89 14.47 17.08 2.98
C ASN A 89 14.66 15.75 2.24
N VAL A 90 14.13 15.67 1.01
CA VAL A 90 14.17 14.45 0.19
C VAL A 90 15.53 14.31 -0.50
N ASP A 91 16.10 13.10 -0.46
CA ASP A 91 17.24 12.72 -1.29
C ASP A 91 16.73 12.24 -2.66
N GLU A 92 16.72 13.15 -3.64
CA GLU A 92 16.21 12.86 -4.99
C GLU A 92 17.02 11.78 -5.71
N ASP A 93 18.33 11.71 -5.48
CA ASP A 93 19.20 10.74 -6.15
C ASP A 93 18.91 9.31 -5.65
N ILE A 94 18.74 9.15 -4.33
CA ILE A 94 18.34 7.86 -3.75
C ILE A 94 16.93 7.50 -4.20
N MET A 95 15.99 8.45 -4.19
CA MET A 95 14.60 8.21 -4.59
C MET A 95 14.51 7.74 -6.05
N LEU A 96 15.19 8.41 -6.98
CA LEU A 96 15.22 8.03 -8.39
C LEU A 96 15.88 6.67 -8.60
N GLY A 97 16.89 6.31 -7.80
CA GLY A 97 17.54 5.00 -7.87
C GLY A 97 16.64 3.81 -7.47
N LEU A 98 15.54 4.06 -6.74
CA LEU A 98 14.58 3.02 -6.36
C LEU A 98 13.42 2.87 -7.35
N LEU A 99 13.16 3.90 -8.16
CA LEU A 99 12.07 3.86 -9.13
C LEU A 99 12.48 3.05 -10.37
N PRO A 100 11.53 2.35 -11.01
CA PRO A 100 11.80 1.71 -12.29
C PRO A 100 12.07 2.75 -13.39
N ASP A 101 12.79 2.32 -14.44
CA ASP A 101 13.11 3.12 -15.64
C ASP A 101 11.86 3.63 -16.41
#